data_AF-A0A942IXH2-F1
#
_entry.id   AF-A0A942IXH2-F1
#
_cell.length_a   1.000
_cell.length_b   1.000
_cell.length_c   1.000
_cell.angle_alpha   90.00
_cell.angle_beta   90.00
_cell.angle_gamma   90.00
#
_symmetry.space_group_name_H-M   'P 1'
#
loop_
_entity.id
_entity.type
_entity.pdbx_description
1 polymer ?
#
loop_
_entity_poly.entity_id
_entity_poly.type
_entity_poly.pdbx_seq_one_letter_code
_entity_poly.pdbx_strand_id
1 'polypeptide(L)'
;MPALKAFAAQLLAWVLAGALFIALGQSVALTLPMAVVQGGLAAAIGALLKSARWWIPIHLLFSPALIAALRLDLPPAFHLAVLAGLTLVFWTTFRGEVPLFLSSRATADALLRLMEGQLGLRVVDLGAGTGNLLRRLAQSRPDARFTGVEHAPLPYLIARWNARGLANLAVERRDIWRRPLGDMDLVYAFLSPSVMPRLWDKARAEMLPGALLVSSSFPVPDVTPEQVIEVPDKRGTRLFCYRMEGGMPGKAGNSSFNSPY
;
A
#
# COMPACT_ATOMS: atom_id res chain seq x y z
N MET A 1 -13.60 -3.25 15.76
CA MET A 1 -13.16 -3.19 14.35
C MET A 1 -13.72 -1.93 13.69
N PRO A 2 -12.94 -1.19 12.87
CA PRO A 2 -13.40 0.02 12.20
C PRO A 2 -14.65 -0.19 11.32
N ALA A 3 -14.71 -1.31 10.59
CA ALA A 3 -15.86 -1.65 9.74
C ALA A 3 -17.17 -1.82 10.53
N LEU A 4 -17.10 -2.44 11.72
CA LEU A 4 -18.28 -2.61 12.59
C LEU A 4 -18.81 -1.26 13.08
N LYS A 5 -17.92 -0.32 13.45
CA LYS A 5 -18.29 1.04 13.82
C LYS A 5 -18.98 1.76 12.65
N ALA A 6 -18.41 1.65 11.45
CA ALA A 6 -18.96 2.27 10.26
C ALA A 6 -20.35 1.69 9.92
N PHE A 7 -20.51 0.36 10.02
CA PHE A 7 -21.78 -0.31 9.80
C PHE A 7 -22.85 0.12 10.82
N ALA A 8 -22.50 0.13 12.11
CA ALA A 8 -23.41 0.59 13.16
C ALA A 8 -23.82 2.07 12.97
N ALA A 9 -22.88 2.93 12.57
CA ALA A 9 -23.17 4.33 12.28
C ALA A 9 -24.15 4.50 11.11
N GLN A 10 -23.99 3.70 10.04
CA GLN A 10 -24.90 3.71 8.89
C GLN A 10 -26.31 3.25 9.28
N LEU A 11 -26.43 2.15 10.03
CA LEU A 11 -27.72 1.62 10.47
C LEU A 11 -28.45 2.60 11.40
N LEU A 12 -27.75 3.11 12.42
CA LEU A 12 -28.35 4.07 13.35
C LEU A 12 -28.79 5.35 12.64
N ALA A 13 -27.99 5.83 11.69
CA ALA A 13 -28.35 6.99 10.88
C ALA A 13 -29.61 6.76 10.04
N TRP A 14 -29.84 5.56 9.50
CA TRP A 14 -31.07 5.24 8.78
C TRP A 14 -32.30 5.27 9.70
N VAL A 15 -32.18 4.72 10.91
CA VAL A 15 -33.25 4.78 11.93
C VAL A 15 -33.56 6.23 12.29
N LEU A 16 -32.53 7.03 12.56
CA LEU A 16 -32.70 8.45 12.94
C LEU A 16 -33.24 9.30 11.79
N ALA A 17 -32.76 9.08 10.55
CA ALA A 17 -33.28 9.77 9.38
C ALA A 17 -34.76 9.44 9.14
N GLY A 18 -35.15 8.17 9.29
CA GLY A 18 -36.54 7.73 9.22
C GLY A 18 -37.41 8.40 10.28
N ALA A 19 -36.98 8.36 11.54
CA ALA A 19 -37.69 9.00 12.65
C ALA A 19 -37.86 10.51 12.43
N LEU A 20 -36.81 11.19 11.94
CA LEU A 20 -36.87 12.62 11.62
C LEU A 20 -37.88 12.92 10.50
N PHE A 21 -37.88 12.14 9.42
CA PHE A 21 -38.83 12.33 8.32
C PHE A 21 -40.27 12.10 8.77
N ILE A 22 -40.52 11.07 9.58
CA ILE A 22 -41.84 10.81 10.18
C ILE A 22 -42.27 12.00 11.05
N ALA A 23 -41.38 12.49 11.93
CA ALA A 23 -41.66 13.63 12.80
C ALA A 23 -41.97 14.92 12.03
N LEU A 24 -41.38 15.08 10.84
CA LEU A 24 -41.64 16.20 9.93
C LEU A 24 -42.85 15.99 9.01
N GLY A 25 -43.61 14.90 9.19
CA GLY A 25 -44.76 14.56 8.34
C GLY A 25 -44.40 14.21 6.90
N GLN A 26 -43.13 13.88 6.64
CA GLN A 26 -42.63 13.49 5.31
C GLN A 26 -42.76 11.98 5.13
N SER A 27 -42.96 11.52 3.88
CA SER A 27 -42.96 10.10 3.57
C SER A 27 -41.56 9.49 3.73
N VAL A 28 -41.47 8.34 4.39
CA VAL A 28 -40.24 7.54 4.47
C VAL A 28 -40.06 6.81 3.15
N ALA A 29 -39.37 7.44 2.20
CA ALA A 29 -39.05 6.87 0.90
C ALA A 29 -37.56 7.04 0.60
N LEU A 30 -37.02 6.14 -0.22
CA LEU A 30 -35.61 6.15 -0.66
C LEU A 30 -35.36 7.30 -1.64
N THR A 31 -35.35 8.52 -1.10
CA THR A 31 -35.14 9.77 -1.82
C THR A 31 -33.75 10.32 -1.58
N LEU A 32 -33.24 11.08 -2.56
CA LEU A 32 -31.92 11.71 -2.44
C LEU A 32 -31.83 12.65 -1.22
N PRO A 33 -32.85 13.49 -0.90
CA PRO A 33 -32.83 14.29 0.33
C PRO A 33 -32.71 13.45 1.59
N MET A 34 -33.45 12.34 1.70
CA MET A 34 -33.34 11.43 2.85
C MET A 34 -31.96 10.80 2.93
N ALA A 35 -31.37 10.42 1.79
CA ALA A 35 -30.02 9.87 1.70
C ALA A 35 -28.95 10.86 2.20
N VAL A 36 -29.10 12.15 1.86
CA VAL A 36 -28.18 13.21 2.30
C VAL A 36 -28.29 13.44 3.80
N VAL A 37 -29.50 13.51 4.34
CA VAL A 37 -29.74 13.62 5.80
C VAL A 37 -29.15 12.41 6.52
N GLN A 38 -29.38 11.21 6.00
CA GLN A 38 -28.81 9.98 6.54
C GLN A 38 -27.28 10.00 6.50
N GLY A 39 -26.67 10.42 5.38
CA GLY A 39 -25.21 10.51 5.26
C GLY A 39 -24.59 11.49 6.25
N GLY A 40 -25.24 12.63 6.48
CA GLY A 40 -24.86 13.61 7.50
C GLY A 40 -24.91 13.04 8.92
N LEU A 41 -26.00 12.35 9.26
CA LEU A 41 -26.16 11.66 10.54
C LEU A 41 -25.11 10.55 10.72
N ALA A 42 -24.85 9.76 9.67
CA ALA A 42 -23.84 8.69 9.71
C ALA A 42 -22.44 9.26 9.93
N ALA A 43 -22.11 10.40 9.31
CA ALA A 43 -20.84 11.08 9.50
C ALA A 43 -20.71 11.62 10.94
N ALA A 44 -21.78 12.20 11.49
CA ALA A 44 -21.81 12.67 12.88
C ALA A 44 -21.64 11.53 13.88
N ILE A 45 -22.38 10.43 13.72
CA ILE A 45 -22.24 9.23 14.56
C ILE A 45 -20.84 8.63 14.41
N GLY A 46 -20.32 8.54 13.19
CA GLY A 46 -18.96 8.07 12.92
C GLY A 46 -17.90 8.90 13.65
N ALA A 47 -18.05 10.22 13.66
CA ALA A 47 -17.19 11.14 14.40
C ALA A 47 -17.31 10.93 15.92
N LEU A 48 -18.53 10.76 16.46
CA LEU A 48 -18.77 10.46 17.88
C LEU A 48 -18.13 9.12 18.30
N LEU A 49 -18.13 8.12 17.42
CA LEU A 49 -17.47 6.83 17.63
C LEU A 49 -15.93 6.89 17.48
N LYS A 50 -15.37 8.10 17.32
CA LYS A 50 -13.95 8.36 17.08
C LYS A 50 -13.42 7.58 15.87
N SER A 51 -14.22 7.50 14.81
CA SER A 51 -13.79 6.87 13.55
C SER A 51 -12.73 7.74 12.88
N ALA A 52 -11.80 7.12 12.15
CA ALA A 52 -10.76 7.85 11.45
C ALA A 52 -11.37 8.83 10.43
N ARG A 53 -10.77 10.00 10.25
CA ARG A 53 -11.32 11.11 9.46
C ARG A 53 -11.67 10.75 8.01
N TRP A 54 -11.01 9.74 7.44
CA TRP A 54 -11.29 9.25 6.08
C TRP A 54 -12.63 8.49 5.95
N TRP A 55 -13.25 8.08 7.06
CA TRP A 55 -14.60 7.51 7.06
C TRP A 55 -15.70 8.55 6.84
N ILE A 56 -15.45 9.83 7.14
CA ILE A 56 -16.42 10.91 6.97
C ILE A 56 -16.92 11.01 5.53
N PRO A 57 -16.07 11.13 4.50
CA PRO A 57 -16.54 11.18 3.11
C PRO A 57 -17.29 9.90 2.70
N ILE A 58 -16.90 8.73 3.22
CA ILE A 58 -17.61 7.48 2.96
C ILE A 58 -19.02 7.54 3.55
N HIS A 59 -19.17 8.01 4.79
CA HIS A 59 -20.48 8.18 5.41
C HIS A 59 -21.38 9.15 4.65
N LEU A 60 -20.83 10.28 4.23
CA LEU A 60 -21.57 11.30 3.49
C LEU A 60 -22.03 10.82 2.11
N LEU A 61 -21.20 10.04 1.40
CA LEU A 61 -21.43 9.70 -0.01
C LEU A 61 -22.11 8.35 -0.23
N PHE A 62 -21.97 7.39 0.69
CA PHE A 62 -22.40 6.01 0.45
C PHE A 62 -23.89 5.91 0.09
N SER A 63 -24.79 6.39 0.96
CA SER A 63 -26.23 6.27 0.73
C SER A 63 -26.73 7.15 -0.43
N PRO A 64 -26.29 8.41 -0.60
CA PRO A 64 -26.63 9.20 -1.79
C PRO A 64 -26.17 8.54 -3.09
N ALA A 65 -24.94 8.01 -3.14
CA ALA A 65 -24.41 7.36 -4.33
C ALA A 65 -25.18 6.06 -4.64
N LEU A 66 -25.52 5.26 -3.62
CA LEU A 66 -26.32 4.05 -3.79
C LEU A 66 -27.70 4.36 -4.35
N ILE A 67 -28.41 5.32 -3.78
CA ILE A 67 -29.77 5.70 -4.23
C ILE A 67 -29.71 6.34 -5.63
N ALA A 68 -28.69 7.15 -5.92
CA ALA A 68 -28.48 7.68 -7.25
C ALA A 68 -28.23 6.56 -8.27
N ALA A 69 -27.37 5.59 -7.94
CA ALA A 69 -27.09 4.44 -8.82
C ALA A 69 -28.35 3.61 -9.09
N LEU A 70 -29.19 3.37 -8.07
CA LEU A 70 -30.47 2.66 -8.23
C LEU A 70 -31.48 3.43 -9.09
N ARG A 71 -31.44 4.77 -9.08
CA ARG A 71 -32.35 5.62 -9.86
C ARG A 71 -31.90 5.85 -11.30
N LEU A 72 -30.59 5.81 -11.54
CA LEU A 72 -30.00 6.01 -12.86
C LEU A 72 -30.16 4.78 -13.76
N ASP A 73 -30.77 3.70 -13.27
CA ASP A 73 -30.97 2.42 -13.96
C ASP A 73 -29.72 1.99 -14.73
N LEU A 74 -28.57 2.06 -14.03
CA LEU A 74 -27.29 1.81 -14.65
C LEU A 74 -27.26 0.38 -15.19
N PRO A 75 -26.76 0.17 -16.42
CA PRO A 75 -26.74 -1.16 -16.99
C PRO A 75 -25.90 -2.09 -16.10
N PRO A 76 -26.30 -3.36 -15.91
CA PRO A 76 -25.55 -4.32 -15.08
C PRO A 76 -24.06 -4.42 -15.46
N ALA A 77 -23.74 -4.21 -16.73
CA ALA A 77 -22.37 -4.13 -17.25
C ALA A 77 -21.51 -3.05 -16.55
N PHE A 78 -22.10 -1.93 -16.13
CA PHE A 78 -21.39 -0.88 -15.40
C PHE A 78 -20.95 -1.38 -14.02
N HIS A 79 -21.83 -2.04 -13.27
CA HIS A 79 -21.50 -2.62 -11.98
C HIS A 79 -20.42 -3.71 -12.11
N LEU A 80 -20.53 -4.54 -13.15
CA LEU A 80 -19.53 -5.55 -13.48
C LEU A 80 -18.18 -4.90 -13.82
N ALA A 81 -18.16 -3.80 -14.58
CA ALA A 81 -16.95 -3.07 -14.92
C ALA A 81 -16.27 -2.47 -13.68
N VAL A 82 -17.05 -1.88 -12.76
CA VAL A 82 -16.53 -1.36 -11.47
C VAL A 82 -15.93 -2.50 -10.65
N LEU A 83 -16.65 -3.62 -10.50
CA LEU A 83 -16.16 -4.79 -9.79
C LEU A 83 -14.87 -5.34 -10.41
N ALA A 84 -14.86 -5.53 -11.74
CA ALA A 84 -13.69 -5.98 -12.47
C ALA A 84 -12.50 -5.03 -12.28
N GLY A 85 -12.73 -3.72 -12.35
CA GLY A 85 -11.72 -2.70 -12.07
C GLY A 85 -11.13 -2.82 -10.66
N LEU A 86 -12.00 -2.92 -9.64
CA LEU A 86 -11.56 -3.12 -8.25
C LEU A 86 -10.77 -4.43 -8.08
N THR A 87 -11.21 -5.53 -8.69
CA THR A 87 -10.49 -6.82 -8.67
C THR A 87 -9.13 -6.71 -9.34
N LEU A 88 -9.01 -5.96 -10.43
CA LEU A 88 -7.72 -5.76 -11.12
C LEU A 88 -6.76 -4.86 -10.34
N VAL A 89 -7.27 -3.90 -9.57
CA VAL A 89 -6.47 -3.05 -8.66
C VAL A 89 -6.04 -3.81 -7.41
N PHE A 90 -6.98 -4.47 -6.74
CA PHE A 90 -6.77 -5.22 -5.50
C PHE A 90 -6.49 -6.71 -5.76
N TRP A 91 -5.93 -7.02 -6.93
CA TRP A 91 -5.67 -8.39 -7.39
C TRP A 91 -4.88 -9.20 -6.37
N THR A 92 -3.83 -8.61 -5.82
CA THR A 92 -2.96 -9.23 -4.81
C THR A 92 -3.75 -9.51 -3.54
N THR A 93 -4.47 -8.52 -3.01
CA THR A 93 -5.32 -8.69 -1.82
C THR A 93 -6.38 -9.77 -2.02
N PHE A 94 -7.02 -9.81 -3.18
CA PHE A 94 -8.01 -10.83 -3.53
C PHE A 94 -7.41 -12.25 -3.56
N ARG A 95 -6.14 -12.37 -3.96
CA ARG A 95 -5.39 -13.64 -3.91
C ARG A 95 -4.75 -13.95 -2.55
N GLY A 96 -5.00 -13.14 -1.53
CA GLY A 96 -4.38 -13.31 -0.20
C GLY A 96 -2.91 -12.89 -0.15
N GLU A 97 -2.44 -12.11 -1.12
CA GLU A 97 -1.12 -11.53 -1.17
C GLU A 97 -1.09 -10.13 -0.52
N VAL A 98 0.04 -9.43 -0.67
CA VAL A 98 0.31 -8.14 -0.03
C VAL A 98 -0.54 -7.00 -0.62
N PRO A 99 -1.13 -6.12 0.20
CA PRO A 99 -1.83 -4.93 -0.28
C PRO A 99 -0.94 -3.98 -1.07
N LEU A 100 -1.53 -3.19 -1.97
CA LEU A 100 -0.82 -2.14 -2.69
C LEU A 100 -0.42 -1.01 -1.73
N PHE A 101 0.87 -0.84 -1.51
CA PHE A 101 1.44 0.29 -0.79
C PHE A 101 2.14 1.25 -1.77
N LEU A 102 1.92 2.55 -1.60
CA LEU A 102 2.53 3.57 -2.43
C LEU A 102 3.49 4.44 -1.61
N SER A 103 4.75 4.44 -2.04
CA SER A 103 5.82 5.23 -1.45
C SER A 103 5.66 6.73 -1.75
N SER A 104 6.11 7.57 -0.81
CA SER A 104 6.01 9.02 -0.95
C SER A 104 7.15 9.58 -1.79
N ARG A 105 7.03 10.84 -2.23
CA ARG A 105 8.15 11.53 -2.90
C ARG A 105 9.37 11.64 -1.98
N ALA A 106 9.14 11.90 -0.69
CA ALA A 106 10.20 11.97 0.31
C ALA A 106 10.93 10.62 0.48
N THR A 107 10.25 9.49 0.29
CA THR A 107 10.90 8.17 0.24
C THR A 107 11.87 8.08 -0.94
N ALA A 108 11.49 8.57 -2.13
CA ALA A 108 12.42 8.65 -3.25
C ALA A 108 13.64 9.52 -2.93
N ASP A 109 13.46 10.68 -2.27
CA ASP A 109 14.60 11.54 -1.88
C ASP A 109 15.55 10.83 -0.91
N ALA A 110 15.00 10.08 0.04
CA ALA A 110 15.80 9.30 0.99
C ALA A 110 16.57 8.17 0.30
N LEU A 111 15.96 7.46 -0.66
CA LEU A 111 16.64 6.44 -1.45
C LEU A 111 17.73 7.03 -2.35
N LEU A 112 17.49 8.20 -2.95
CA LEU A 112 18.53 8.88 -3.75
C LEU A 112 19.75 9.21 -2.90
N ARG A 113 19.54 9.75 -1.68
CA ARG A 113 20.63 10.01 -0.72
C ARG A 113 21.37 8.74 -0.33
N LEU A 114 20.65 7.65 -0.10
CA LEU A 114 21.23 6.34 0.22
C LEU A 114 22.13 5.80 -0.91
N MET A 115 21.86 6.17 -2.15
CA MET A 115 22.59 5.76 -3.35
C MET A 115 23.69 6.75 -3.76
N GLU A 116 23.92 7.84 -3.01
CA GLU A 116 24.94 8.83 -3.32
C GLU A 116 26.35 8.20 -3.30
N GLY A 117 27.20 8.61 -4.26
CA GLY A 117 28.58 8.10 -4.38
C GLY A 117 28.73 6.70 -4.98
N GLN A 118 27.64 5.96 -5.20
CA GLN A 118 27.65 4.65 -5.86
C GLN A 118 27.29 4.81 -7.33
N LEU A 119 28.08 4.23 -8.25
CA LEU A 119 27.84 4.33 -9.70
C LEU A 119 27.34 3.01 -10.26
N GLY A 120 26.47 3.06 -11.28
CA GLY A 120 26.08 1.87 -12.04
C GLY A 120 25.17 0.89 -11.31
N LEU A 121 24.53 1.31 -10.22
CA LEU A 121 23.70 0.45 -9.37
C LEU A 121 22.57 -0.22 -10.14
N ARG A 122 22.30 -1.48 -9.78
CA ARG A 122 21.12 -2.24 -10.19
C ARG A 122 20.15 -2.30 -9.02
N VAL A 123 19.01 -1.64 -9.21
CA VAL A 123 17.97 -1.50 -8.20
C VAL A 123 16.71 -2.23 -8.62
N VAL A 124 16.12 -3.01 -7.71
CA VAL A 124 14.80 -3.61 -7.92
C VAL A 124 13.80 -3.15 -6.85
N ASP A 125 12.57 -2.87 -7.26
CA ASP A 125 11.42 -2.63 -6.38
C ASP A 125 10.47 -3.84 -6.43
N LEU A 126 10.34 -4.53 -5.29
CA LEU A 126 9.47 -5.69 -5.13
C LEU A 126 8.08 -5.22 -4.69
N GLY A 127 7.12 -5.23 -5.61
CA GLY A 127 5.79 -4.63 -5.42
C GLY A 127 5.76 -3.18 -5.88
N ALA A 128 6.26 -2.91 -7.09
CA ALA A 128 6.47 -1.56 -7.62
C ALA A 128 5.19 -0.73 -7.78
N GLY A 129 4.01 -1.34 -7.69
CA GLY A 129 2.72 -0.67 -7.77
C GLY A 129 2.56 0.06 -9.08
N THR A 130 2.42 1.38 -9.01
CA THR A 130 2.28 2.25 -10.19
C THR A 130 3.61 2.67 -10.81
N GLY A 131 4.75 2.21 -10.28
CA GLY A 131 6.10 2.53 -10.77
C GLY A 131 6.54 3.98 -10.56
N ASN A 132 5.73 4.81 -9.88
CA ASN A 132 6.03 6.24 -9.67
C ASN A 132 7.34 6.47 -8.87
N LEU A 133 7.62 5.59 -7.90
CA LEU A 133 8.87 5.64 -7.15
C LEU A 133 10.06 5.45 -8.09
N LEU A 134 10.08 4.32 -8.81
CA LEU A 134 11.15 3.98 -9.75
C LEU A 134 11.30 4.99 -10.89
N ARG A 135 10.20 5.54 -11.43
CA ARG A 135 10.25 6.59 -12.45
C ARG A 135 11.07 7.78 -11.95
N ARG A 136 10.84 8.22 -10.72
CA ARG A 136 11.57 9.35 -10.12
C ARG A 136 13.04 9.01 -9.91
N LEU A 137 13.34 7.81 -9.39
CA LEU A 137 14.72 7.37 -9.20
C LEU A 137 15.47 7.28 -10.54
N ALA A 138 14.85 6.68 -11.57
CA ALA A 138 15.41 6.54 -12.90
C ALA A 138 15.68 7.88 -13.60
N GLN A 139 14.80 8.86 -13.41
CA GLN A 139 15.00 10.23 -13.90
C GLN A 139 16.16 10.95 -13.19
N SER A 140 16.34 10.69 -11.90
CA SER A 140 17.40 11.33 -11.09
C SER A 140 18.76 10.63 -11.18
N ARG A 141 18.80 9.35 -11.58
CA ARG A 141 20.03 8.54 -11.67
C ARG A 141 20.13 7.83 -13.04
N PRO A 142 20.46 8.56 -14.12
CA PRO A 142 20.60 7.97 -15.47
C PRO A 142 21.69 6.90 -15.56
N ASP A 143 22.65 6.91 -14.64
CA ASP A 143 23.75 5.95 -14.54
C ASP A 143 23.35 4.62 -13.89
N ALA A 144 22.25 4.58 -13.13
CA ALA A 144 21.74 3.38 -12.48
C ALA A 144 20.62 2.72 -13.31
N ARG A 145 20.42 1.42 -13.11
CA ARG A 145 19.37 0.61 -13.74
C ARG A 145 18.31 0.21 -12.72
N PHE A 146 17.05 0.37 -13.10
CA PHE A 146 15.90 0.15 -12.23
C PHE A 146 14.99 -0.91 -12.82
N THR A 147 14.54 -1.84 -11.97
CA THR A 147 13.57 -2.88 -12.33
C THR A 147 12.40 -2.85 -11.35
N GLY A 148 11.17 -2.68 -11.86
CA GLY A 148 9.95 -2.81 -11.05
C GLY A 148 9.31 -4.17 -11.24
N VAL A 149 9.03 -4.88 -10.15
CA VAL A 149 8.28 -6.14 -10.19
C VAL A 149 6.90 -5.90 -9.62
N GLU A 150 5.86 -6.16 -10.41
CA GLU A 150 4.47 -5.99 -10.00
C GLU A 150 3.61 -7.15 -10.49
N HIS A 151 2.85 -7.77 -9.59
CA HIS A 151 2.01 -8.92 -9.93
C HIS A 151 0.60 -8.48 -10.41
N ALA A 152 0.05 -7.42 -9.80
CA ALA A 152 -1.28 -6.91 -10.08
C ALA A 152 -1.38 -6.35 -11.51
N PRO A 153 -2.34 -6.80 -12.34
CA PRO A 153 -2.42 -6.43 -13.75
C PRO A 153 -2.53 -4.92 -13.97
N LEU A 154 -3.42 -4.22 -13.25
CA LEU A 154 -3.65 -2.80 -13.49
C LEU A 154 -2.50 -1.91 -12.98
N PRO A 155 -1.99 -2.08 -11.74
CA PRO A 155 -0.76 -1.40 -11.31
C PRO A 155 0.41 -1.64 -12.26
N TYR A 156 0.63 -2.87 -12.72
CA TYR A 156 1.66 -3.18 -13.73
C TYR A 156 1.48 -2.38 -15.03
N LEU A 157 0.25 -2.31 -15.56
CA LEU A 157 -0.01 -1.54 -16.80
C LEU A 157 0.30 -0.05 -16.62
N ILE A 158 -0.05 0.52 -15.46
CA ILE A 158 0.27 1.91 -15.10
C ILE A 158 1.79 2.09 -14.97
N ALA A 159 2.49 1.17 -14.28
CA ALA A 159 3.93 1.20 -14.14
C ALA A 159 4.65 1.12 -15.48
N ARG A 160 4.20 0.24 -16.38
CA ARG A 160 4.72 0.11 -17.74
C ARG A 160 4.49 1.39 -18.56
N TRP A 161 3.34 2.04 -18.41
CA TRP A 161 3.10 3.34 -19.02
C TRP A 161 4.07 4.40 -18.48
N ASN A 162 4.24 4.44 -17.15
CA ASN A 162 5.11 5.39 -16.46
C ASN A 162 6.60 5.18 -16.76
N ALA A 163 7.02 3.99 -17.15
CA ALA A 163 8.40 3.68 -17.55
C ALA A 163 8.76 4.13 -18.97
N ARG A 164 7.78 4.56 -19.79
CA ARG A 164 8.06 4.95 -21.18
C ARG A 164 8.99 6.14 -21.26
N GLY A 165 9.92 6.08 -22.22
CA GLY A 165 10.94 7.11 -22.45
C GLY A 165 12.14 7.02 -21.49
N LEU A 166 12.19 6.04 -20.58
CA LEU A 166 13.30 5.83 -19.66
C LEU A 166 14.03 4.54 -20.01
N ALA A 167 15.18 4.65 -20.67
CA ALA A 167 15.98 3.50 -21.11
C ALA A 167 16.59 2.69 -19.94
N ASN A 168 16.66 3.30 -18.75
CA ASN A 168 17.19 2.71 -17.54
C ASN A 168 16.12 2.17 -16.58
N LEU A 169 14.85 2.12 -17.00
CA LEU A 169 13.74 1.59 -16.20
C LEU A 169 12.99 0.48 -16.93
N ALA A 170 13.04 -0.73 -16.38
CA ALA A 170 12.24 -1.87 -16.82
C ALA A 170 11.13 -2.18 -15.81
N VAL A 171 9.99 -2.68 -16.29
CA VAL A 171 8.89 -3.13 -15.44
C VAL A 171 8.42 -4.51 -15.89
N GLU A 172 8.33 -5.44 -14.95
CA GLU A 172 8.00 -6.84 -15.18
C GLU A 172 6.71 -7.22 -14.47
N ARG A 173 5.81 -7.92 -15.17
CA ARG A 173 4.63 -8.52 -14.55
C ARG A 173 4.98 -9.89 -14.01
N ARG A 174 5.44 -9.97 -12.75
CA ARG A 174 5.96 -11.20 -12.18
C ARG A 174 5.62 -11.31 -10.69
N ASP A 175 5.57 -12.54 -10.21
CA ASP A 175 5.62 -12.85 -8.79
C ASP A 175 7.00 -12.48 -8.22
N ILE A 176 7.02 -11.67 -7.16
CA ILE A 176 8.24 -11.22 -6.47
C ILE A 176 9.09 -12.40 -5.97
N TRP A 177 8.47 -13.51 -5.59
CA TRP A 177 9.17 -14.69 -5.09
C TRP A 177 9.97 -15.39 -6.19
N ARG A 178 9.57 -15.22 -7.45
CA ARG A 178 10.18 -15.83 -8.64
C ARG A 178 11.21 -14.95 -9.33
N ARG A 179 11.38 -13.68 -8.93
CA ARG A 179 12.46 -12.83 -9.45
C ARG A 179 13.76 -13.16 -8.70
N PRO A 180 14.84 -13.56 -9.38
CA PRO A 180 16.15 -13.71 -8.74
C PRO A 180 16.65 -12.37 -8.20
N LEU A 181 17.42 -12.36 -7.10
CA LEU A 181 17.98 -11.11 -6.53
C LEU A 181 19.51 -11.00 -6.64
N GLY A 182 20.20 -12.03 -7.13
CA GLY A 182 21.67 -12.09 -7.15
C GLY A 182 22.37 -11.15 -8.12
N ASP A 183 21.63 -10.44 -8.97
CA ASP A 183 22.16 -9.40 -9.85
C ASP A 183 21.89 -7.97 -9.36
N MET A 184 21.35 -7.81 -8.15
CA MET A 184 20.88 -6.52 -7.62
C MET A 184 21.78 -6.00 -6.50
N ASP A 185 22.16 -4.74 -6.60
CA ASP A 185 22.93 -4.02 -5.58
C ASP A 185 22.01 -3.47 -4.48
N LEU A 186 20.77 -3.09 -4.86
CA LEU A 186 19.75 -2.60 -3.93
C LEU A 186 18.39 -3.23 -4.25
N VAL A 187 17.79 -3.84 -3.22
CA VAL A 187 16.42 -4.35 -3.26
C VAL A 187 15.56 -3.46 -2.36
N TYR A 188 14.56 -2.79 -2.93
CA TYR A 188 13.58 -2.03 -2.18
C TYR A 188 12.28 -2.83 -2.07
N ALA A 189 11.65 -2.78 -0.89
CA ALA A 189 10.37 -3.42 -0.64
C ALA A 189 9.48 -2.55 0.27
N PHE A 190 8.24 -2.32 -0.14
CA PHE A 190 7.19 -1.77 0.72
C PHE A 190 6.02 -2.75 0.79
N LEU A 191 6.20 -3.83 1.55
CA LEU A 191 5.28 -4.97 1.60
C LEU A 191 4.48 -5.01 2.91
N SER A 192 3.99 -6.17 3.35
CA SER A 192 3.34 -6.36 4.66
C SER A 192 4.31 -6.99 5.67
N PRO A 193 4.11 -6.78 7.00
CA PRO A 193 4.91 -7.45 8.02
C PRO A 193 4.94 -8.98 7.90
N SER A 194 3.82 -9.58 7.47
CA SER A 194 3.65 -11.03 7.36
C SER A 194 4.60 -11.70 6.36
N VAL A 195 5.09 -10.96 5.36
CA VAL A 195 5.99 -11.52 4.34
C VAL A 195 7.47 -11.17 4.57
N MET A 196 7.77 -10.30 5.53
CA MET A 196 9.13 -9.83 5.79
C MET A 196 10.11 -10.96 6.17
N PRO A 197 9.75 -11.95 7.02
CA PRO A 197 10.65 -13.07 7.31
C PRO A 197 11.03 -13.86 6.06
N ARG A 198 10.05 -14.18 5.21
CA ARG A 198 10.28 -14.91 3.96
C ARG A 198 11.11 -14.10 2.97
N LEU A 199 10.88 -12.78 2.89
CA LEU A 199 11.68 -11.89 2.05
C LEU A 199 13.13 -11.83 2.54
N TRP A 200 13.35 -11.80 3.84
CA TRP A 200 14.67 -11.84 4.44
C TRP A 200 15.42 -13.13 4.09
N ASP A 201 14.77 -14.29 4.22
CA ASP A 201 15.37 -15.58 3.84
C ASP A 201 15.78 -15.60 2.36
N LYS A 202 14.91 -15.11 1.47
CA LYS A 202 15.21 -14.98 0.04
C LYS A 202 16.39 -14.04 -0.21
N ALA A 203 16.41 -12.89 0.45
CA ALA A 203 17.48 -11.90 0.31
C ALA A 203 18.83 -12.50 0.72
N ARG A 204 18.91 -13.14 1.89
CA ARG A 204 20.14 -13.82 2.35
C ARG A 204 20.60 -14.93 1.42
N ALA A 205 19.66 -15.67 0.83
CA ALA A 205 20.00 -16.79 -0.05
C ALA A 205 20.48 -16.35 -1.44
N GLU A 206 19.96 -15.22 -1.95
CA GLU A 206 20.15 -14.85 -3.36
C GLU A 206 21.01 -13.60 -3.57
N MET A 207 20.97 -12.62 -2.67
CA MET A 207 21.68 -11.35 -2.87
C MET A 207 23.18 -11.50 -2.62
N LEU A 208 23.97 -10.71 -3.34
CA LEU A 208 25.42 -10.71 -3.19
C LEU A 208 25.85 -10.06 -1.87
N PRO A 209 27.00 -10.47 -1.31
CA PRO A 209 27.67 -9.75 -0.23
C PRO A 209 27.78 -8.25 -0.51
N GLY A 210 27.43 -7.42 0.46
CA GLY A 210 27.45 -5.96 0.34
C GLY A 210 26.22 -5.34 -0.34
N ALA A 211 25.36 -6.14 -0.98
CA ALA A 211 24.08 -5.66 -1.49
C ALA A 211 23.15 -5.24 -0.33
N LEU A 212 22.20 -4.35 -0.62
CA LEU A 212 21.35 -3.73 0.39
C LEU A 212 19.88 -4.06 0.19
N LEU A 213 19.25 -4.63 1.21
CA LEU A 213 17.79 -4.71 1.30
C LEU A 213 17.26 -3.51 2.08
N VAL A 214 16.37 -2.73 1.47
CA VAL A 214 15.71 -1.59 2.09
C VAL A 214 14.21 -1.90 2.22
N SER A 215 13.75 -2.09 3.45
CA SER A 215 12.33 -2.26 3.75
C SER A 215 11.70 -0.96 4.22
N SER A 216 10.56 -0.60 3.63
CA SER A 216 9.80 0.59 3.98
C SER A 216 8.73 0.27 5.02
N SER A 217 8.73 1.01 6.14
CA SER A 217 7.80 0.96 7.27
C SER A 217 7.77 -0.35 8.09
N PHE A 218 8.18 -1.48 7.50
CA PHE A 218 8.03 -2.79 8.10
C PHE A 218 9.40 -3.47 8.31
N PRO A 219 9.92 -3.51 9.55
CA PRO A 219 11.19 -4.18 9.81
C PRO A 219 11.06 -5.70 9.61
N VAL A 220 12.19 -6.34 9.33
CA VAL A 220 12.32 -7.80 9.47
C VAL A 220 12.30 -8.13 10.97
N PRO A 221 11.40 -9.02 11.44
CA PRO A 221 11.37 -9.43 12.84
C PRO A 221 12.70 -10.02 13.29
N ASP A 222 13.13 -9.70 14.50
CA ASP A 222 14.32 -10.25 15.16
C ASP A 222 15.65 -10.04 14.40
N VAL A 223 15.68 -9.09 13.46
CA VAL A 223 16.89 -8.71 12.71
C VAL A 223 17.15 -7.22 12.89
N THR A 224 18.33 -6.91 13.41
CA THR A 224 18.78 -5.52 13.60
C THR A 224 19.20 -4.93 12.25
N PRO A 225 18.59 -3.81 11.79
CA PRO A 225 19.03 -3.12 10.59
C PRO A 225 20.40 -2.45 10.81
N GLU A 226 21.21 -2.36 9.76
CA GLU A 226 22.46 -1.57 9.74
C GLU A 226 22.15 -0.09 9.99
N GLN A 227 21.08 0.39 9.36
CA GLN A 227 20.66 1.77 9.43
C GLN A 227 19.13 1.89 9.39
N VAL A 228 18.59 2.85 10.14
CA VAL A 228 17.18 3.25 10.04
C VAL A 228 17.13 4.72 9.62
N ILE A 229 16.50 4.98 8.48
CA ILE A 229 16.34 6.35 7.95
C ILE A 229 14.91 6.80 8.20
N GLU A 230 14.75 7.90 8.93
CA GLU A 230 13.47 8.57 9.07
C GLU A 230 13.18 9.41 7.82
N VAL A 231 12.04 9.16 7.19
CA VAL A 231 11.59 9.91 6.03
C VAL A 231 10.72 11.07 6.52
N PRO A 232 10.99 12.32 6.11
CA PRO A 232 10.23 13.49 6.52
C PRO A 232 8.89 13.56 5.76
N ASP A 233 8.02 12.58 5.97
CA ASP A 233 6.66 12.55 5.45
C ASP A 233 5.61 12.54 6.56
N LYS A 234 4.36 12.82 6.20
CA LYS A 234 3.25 12.86 7.16
C LYS A 234 2.92 11.49 7.79
N ARG A 235 3.48 10.41 7.25
CA ARG A 235 3.19 9.04 7.69
C ARG A 235 4.20 8.54 8.72
N GLY A 236 5.31 9.27 8.93
CA GLY A 236 6.41 8.80 9.76
C GLY A 236 7.07 7.56 9.17
N THR A 237 7.20 7.53 7.84
CA THR A 237 7.82 6.40 7.14
C THR A 237 9.26 6.21 7.62
N ARG A 238 9.65 4.96 7.89
CA ARG A 238 11.03 4.58 8.22
C ARG A 238 11.57 3.60 7.20
N LEU A 239 12.81 3.78 6.75
CA LEU A 239 13.50 2.84 5.88
C LEU A 239 14.49 2.01 6.72
N PHE A 240 14.27 0.71 6.79
CA PHE A 240 15.13 -0.24 7.47
C PHE A 240 16.10 -0.83 6.45
N CYS A 241 17.38 -0.55 6.64
CA CYS A 241 18.44 -0.93 5.71
C CYS A 241 19.20 -2.12 6.26
N TYR A 242 19.26 -3.21 5.50
CA TYR A 242 19.93 -4.45 5.87
C TYR A 242 21.00 -4.78 4.83
N ARG A 243 22.26 -4.72 5.24
CA ARG A 243 23.38 -5.16 4.42
C ARG A 243 23.45 -6.69 4.40
N MET A 244 23.65 -7.26 3.22
CA MET A 244 23.95 -8.67 3.11
C MET A 244 25.40 -8.90 3.53
N GLU A 245 25.58 -9.64 4.62
CA GLU A 245 26.92 -10.00 5.08
C GLU A 245 27.58 -10.94 4.06
N GLY A 246 28.85 -10.69 3.76
CA GLY A 246 29.67 -11.64 3.02
C GLY A 246 29.85 -12.90 3.86
N GLY A 247 29.33 -14.02 3.37
CA GLY A 247 29.30 -15.25 4.14
C GLY A 247 30.69 -15.65 4.69
N MET A 248 30.77 -15.81 6.00
CA MET A 248 30.95 -17.17 6.54
C MET A 248 29.75 -17.49 7.43
N PRO A 249 29.10 -18.66 7.28
CA PRO A 249 27.98 -19.05 8.12
C PRO A 249 28.49 -19.32 9.53
N GLY A 250 28.24 -18.39 10.46
CA GLY A 250 28.82 -18.39 11.80
C GLY A 250 27.83 -18.10 12.91
N LYS A 251 27.22 -19.18 13.42
CA LYS A 251 26.62 -19.38 14.75
C LYS A 251 25.36 -18.57 15.08
N ALA A 252 24.27 -19.31 15.23
CA ALA A 252 23.12 -18.92 16.04
C ALA A 252 23.61 -18.44 17.42
N GLY A 253 23.52 -17.14 17.66
CA GLY A 253 23.78 -16.53 18.95
C GLY A 253 22.75 -17.04 19.94
N ASN A 254 23.20 -17.88 20.86
CA ASN A 254 22.44 -18.30 22.03
C ASN A 254 22.24 -17.07 22.93
N SER A 255 21.08 -16.41 22.83
CA SER A 255 20.70 -15.36 23.77
C SER A 255 20.00 -15.99 24.97
N SER A 256 20.80 -16.42 25.95
CA SER A 256 20.35 -16.58 27.32
C SER A 256 19.88 -15.22 27.85
N PHE A 257 18.56 -15.08 27.96
CA PHE A 257 17.90 -13.89 28.49
C PHE A 257 18.07 -13.88 30.01
N ASN A 258 18.89 -12.96 30.52
CA ASN A 258 18.96 -12.65 31.94
C ASN A 258 18.14 -11.37 32.16
N SER A 259 16.98 -11.49 32.82
CA SER A 259 16.14 -10.37 33.24
C SER A 259 16.66 -9.82 34.56
N PRO A 260 16.70 -8.49 34.72
CA PRO A 260 16.43 -7.92 36.02
C PRO A 260 15.34 -6.84 35.93
N TYR A 261 14.25 -7.13 36.66
CA TYR A 261 13.19 -6.24 37.14
C TYR A 261 12.16 -5.70 36.14
#